data_AF-A0A662GYL6-F1
#
_entry.id   AF-A0A662GYL6-F1
#
_cell.length_a   1.000
_cell.length_b   1.000
_cell.length_c   1.000
_cell.angle_alpha   90.00
_cell.angle_beta   90.00
_cell.angle_gamma   90.00
#
_symmetry.space_group_name_H-M   'P 1'
#
loop_
_entity.id
_entity.type
_entity.pdbx_description
1 polymer ?
#
loop_
_entity_poly.entity_id
_entity_poly.type
_entity_poly.pdbx_seq_one_letter_code
_entity_poly.pdbx_strand_id
1 'polypeptide(L)'
;MYEEALSLSHALPLVSLEELVGSSNALAVVGDVPLEIEAALVVALTDSGRVAIIDPHSSRRRLAAAPEVSWRILGWNASLSLGELLAERAGDRYFMVQYVAEAFSRALELSPLERRVLTEALVEAAERGVSCPSDLVCVVEDIASTMPYGERARLSRLLESLEILSLGTMGAALSGKAPLLGEGEASLIDLALLPWRLRSLAYVLCAMACALGGVGAVVLGGPLPEGVPESVGLVLDLIRSASPSSKVVLTGVSEEAARVLLRYAPGLSMARSTRDDGALRWMCVLSDGSRREVALETLPIGLREPQVPERTLEPAVRAKVPLLERVFGPEAEMAYRTLAFLREGATTRDGLVSYLTYAFSVKTSHALRVITKLMAYGFIEEVVGRDTKYWIRLTVRGYGALEEYEALKGFEGGGEGG
;
A
#
# COMPACT_ATOMS: atom_id res chain seq x y z
N MET A 1 19.30 0.24 25.52
CA MET A 1 19.39 1.64 26.02
C MET A 1 18.04 2.31 26.25
N TYR A 2 16.94 1.94 25.58
CA TYR A 2 15.63 2.59 25.80
C TYR A 2 14.76 1.96 26.91
N GLU A 3 14.91 0.66 27.21
CA GLU A 3 14.07 -0.02 28.23
C GLU A 3 14.48 0.24 29.69
N GLU A 4 15.72 0.66 29.97
CA GLU A 4 16.23 0.84 31.34
C GLU A 4 15.97 2.23 31.95
N ALA A 5 15.24 3.11 31.26
CA ALA A 5 15.18 4.53 31.63
C ALA A 5 13.78 5.05 31.99
N LEU A 6 12.85 4.16 32.34
CA LEU A 6 11.49 4.51 32.82
C LEU A 6 11.41 4.75 34.33
N SER A 7 12.50 4.57 35.08
CA SER A 7 12.58 4.89 36.50
C SER A 7 13.51 6.07 36.73
N LEU A 8 12.97 7.28 36.87
CA LEU A 8 13.57 8.37 37.67
C LEU A 8 12.58 9.55 37.77
N SER A 9 12.31 9.93 39.02
CA SER A 9 11.33 10.91 39.49
C SER A 9 11.78 12.37 39.32
N HIS A 10 12.05 12.80 38.08
CA HIS A 10 12.22 14.22 37.76
C HIS A 10 11.02 14.70 36.97
N ALA A 11 10.43 15.84 37.38
CA ALA A 11 9.35 16.49 36.64
C ALA A 11 9.85 16.83 35.23
N LEU A 12 9.27 16.18 34.21
CA LEU A 12 9.58 16.46 32.81
C LEU A 12 8.96 17.80 32.41
N PRO A 13 9.59 18.55 31.49
CA PRO A 13 8.97 19.75 30.95
C PRO A 13 7.68 19.37 30.20
N LEU A 14 6.57 19.99 30.60
CA LEU A 14 5.27 19.85 29.95
C LEU A 14 5.20 20.78 28.73
N VAL A 15 4.90 20.23 27.57
CA VAL A 15 4.79 20.97 26.30
C VAL A 15 3.43 20.71 25.63
N SER A 16 2.97 21.65 24.82
CA SER A 16 1.77 21.46 24.02
C SER A 16 2.03 20.59 22.79
N LEU A 17 0.96 20.13 22.13
CA LEU A 17 1.07 19.37 20.90
C LEU A 17 1.64 20.21 19.75
N GLU A 18 1.29 21.49 19.68
CA GLU A 18 1.84 22.44 18.70
C GLU A 18 3.34 22.65 18.93
N GLU A 19 3.78 22.76 20.18
CA GLU A 19 5.21 22.87 20.50
C GLU A 19 5.95 21.59 20.11
N LEU A 20 5.37 20.42 20.40
CA LEU A 20 5.95 19.14 20.00
C LEU A 20 6.13 19.04 18.49
N VAL A 21 5.04 19.27 17.75
CA VAL A 21 5.03 19.26 16.29
C VAL A 21 5.98 20.33 15.74
N GLY A 22 6.04 21.52 16.35
CA GLY A 22 6.97 22.59 15.99
C GLY A 22 8.44 22.21 16.17
N SER A 23 8.74 21.44 17.23
CA SER A 23 10.10 21.03 17.58
C SER A 23 10.65 19.84 16.79
N SER A 24 9.80 19.14 16.03
CA SER A 24 10.20 17.93 15.30
C SER A 24 9.66 17.91 13.87
N ASN A 25 10.54 17.53 12.92
CA ASN A 25 10.15 17.31 11.52
C ASN A 25 9.74 15.86 11.26
N ALA A 26 10.07 14.94 12.18
CA ALA A 26 9.75 13.52 12.05
C ALA A 26 9.37 12.96 13.43
N LEU A 27 8.12 12.58 13.59
CA LEU A 27 7.56 12.06 14.84
C LEU A 27 6.94 10.69 14.60
N ALA A 28 7.21 9.71 15.46
CA ALA A 28 6.48 8.45 15.52
C ALA A 28 5.74 8.35 16.84
N VAL A 29 4.44 8.08 16.75
CA VAL A 29 3.52 7.89 17.85
C VAL A 29 3.31 6.38 18.02
N VAL A 30 3.91 5.84 19.08
CA VAL A 30 3.95 4.40 19.37
C VAL A 30 2.84 4.04 20.35
N GLY A 31 2.14 2.95 20.05
CA GLY A 31 1.04 2.43 20.86
C GLY A 31 -0.33 2.67 20.23
N ASP A 32 -1.36 2.28 20.97
CA ASP A 32 -2.76 2.42 20.56
C ASP A 32 -3.21 3.87 20.79
N VAL A 33 -3.12 4.68 19.73
CA VAL A 33 -3.57 6.06 19.76
C VAL A 33 -5.09 6.06 19.65
N PRO A 34 -5.86 6.45 20.69
CA PRO A 34 -7.29 6.70 20.51
C PRO A 34 -7.44 7.77 19.43
N LEU A 35 -8.33 7.53 18.47
CA LEU A 35 -8.53 8.37 17.28
C LEU A 35 -8.62 9.87 17.59
N GLU A 36 -9.18 10.23 18.76
CA GLU A 36 -9.28 11.59 19.30
C GLU A 36 -7.92 12.31 19.40
N ILE A 37 -6.87 11.59 19.79
CA ILE A 37 -5.50 12.11 19.85
C ILE A 37 -4.92 12.26 18.45
N GLU A 38 -5.19 11.33 17.54
CA GLU A 38 -4.78 11.47 16.14
C GLU A 38 -5.46 12.68 15.49
N ALA A 39 -6.73 12.94 15.80
CA ALA A 39 -7.44 14.13 15.33
C ALA A 39 -6.80 15.42 15.85
N ALA A 40 -6.48 15.49 17.15
CA ALA A 40 -5.77 16.63 17.73
C ALA A 40 -4.42 16.86 17.04
N LEU A 41 -3.68 15.80 16.76
CA LEU A 41 -2.41 15.86 16.05
C LEU A 41 -2.57 16.35 14.61
N VAL A 42 -3.58 15.87 13.88
CA VAL A 42 -3.88 16.33 12.52
C VAL A 42 -4.22 17.83 12.51
N VAL A 43 -5.01 18.29 13.47
CA VAL A 43 -5.34 19.72 13.62
C VAL A 43 -4.10 20.56 13.95
N ALA A 44 -3.23 20.09 14.85
CA ALA A 44 -1.97 20.80 15.12
C ALA A 44 -1.04 20.86 13.88
N LEU A 45 -1.18 19.91 12.94
CA LEU A 45 -0.40 19.87 11.71
C LEU A 45 -0.96 20.78 10.61
N THR A 46 -2.25 21.15 10.63
CA THR A 46 -2.83 22.05 9.59
C THR A 46 -2.22 23.45 9.63
N ASP A 47 -1.72 23.89 10.79
CA ASP A 47 -0.96 25.13 10.93
C ASP A 47 0.37 25.11 10.14
N SER A 48 0.89 23.92 9.85
CA SER A 48 2.09 23.74 9.01
C SER A 48 1.77 23.75 7.51
N GLY A 49 0.50 23.95 7.14
CA GLY A 49 -0.01 23.90 5.78
C GLY A 49 -0.84 22.65 5.53
N ARG A 50 -0.99 22.30 4.26
CA ARG A 50 -1.85 21.19 3.84
C ARG A 50 -1.39 19.85 4.42
N VAL A 51 -2.31 19.03 4.93
CA VAL A 51 -2.00 17.72 5.53
C VAL A 51 -2.48 16.57 4.64
N ALA A 52 -1.64 15.57 4.42
CA ALA A 52 -2.04 14.31 3.78
C ALA A 52 -1.98 13.16 4.79
N ILE A 53 -3.09 12.47 5.00
CA ILE A 53 -3.22 11.34 5.93
C ILE A 53 -3.35 10.08 5.10
N ILE A 54 -2.41 9.15 5.18
CA ILE A 54 -2.45 7.89 4.43
C ILE A 54 -2.90 6.79 5.38
N ASP A 55 -4.10 6.24 5.11
CA ASP A 55 -4.74 5.22 5.93
C ASP A 55 -4.81 3.88 5.17
N PRO A 56 -4.00 2.87 5.57
CA PRO A 56 -3.98 1.59 4.89
C PRO A 56 -5.19 0.71 5.23
N HIS A 57 -5.92 0.99 6.32
CA HIS A 57 -6.89 0.07 6.88
C HIS A 57 -8.29 0.66 7.07
N SER A 58 -8.52 1.89 6.60
CA SER A 58 -9.77 2.63 6.84
C SER A 58 -10.09 2.82 8.34
N SER A 59 -9.08 2.71 9.22
CA SER A 59 -9.25 2.90 10.67
C SER A 59 -9.49 4.36 11.04
N ARG A 60 -9.07 5.29 10.16
CA ARG A 60 -9.18 6.75 10.32
C ARG A 60 -10.32 7.35 9.53
N ARG A 61 -11.20 6.54 8.92
CA ARG A 61 -12.36 7.02 8.16
C ARG A 61 -13.18 8.08 8.91
N ARG A 62 -13.29 7.96 10.23
CA ARG A 62 -14.02 8.90 11.09
C ARG A 62 -13.45 10.33 11.07
N LEU A 63 -12.17 10.52 10.72
CA LEU A 63 -11.59 11.85 10.53
C LEU A 63 -12.26 12.60 9.37
N ALA A 64 -12.80 11.89 8.38
CA ALA A 64 -13.56 12.49 7.27
C ALA A 64 -14.93 13.05 7.68
N ALA A 65 -15.34 12.91 8.94
CA ALA A 65 -16.52 13.60 9.46
C ALA A 65 -16.28 15.11 9.66
N ALA A 66 -15.01 15.53 9.75
CA ALA A 66 -14.61 16.93 9.80
C ALA A 66 -14.71 17.55 8.40
N PRO A 67 -15.38 18.71 8.22
CA PRO A 67 -15.56 19.32 6.90
C PRO A 67 -14.25 19.76 6.23
N GLU A 68 -13.19 19.97 6.99
CA GLU A 68 -11.85 20.34 6.51
C GLU A 68 -11.08 19.15 5.93
N VAL A 69 -11.54 17.92 6.18
CA VAL A 69 -10.90 16.66 5.76
C VAL A 69 -11.60 16.09 4.53
N SER A 70 -10.92 16.17 3.39
CA SER A 70 -11.37 15.54 2.14
C SER A 70 -11.09 14.03 2.14
N TRP A 71 -12.13 13.20 2.01
CA TRP A 71 -11.97 11.74 1.93
C TRP A 71 -11.71 11.26 0.50
N ARG A 72 -10.55 10.63 0.31
CA ARG A 72 -10.02 10.13 -0.95
C ARG A 72 -9.76 8.65 -0.81
N ILE A 73 -10.47 7.83 -1.56
CA ILE A 73 -10.31 6.38 -1.59
C ILE A 73 -9.53 6.04 -2.86
N LEU A 74 -8.31 5.52 -2.68
CA LEU A 74 -7.40 5.26 -3.78
C LEU A 74 -7.93 4.09 -4.64
N GLY A 75 -8.02 4.33 -5.95
CA GLY A 75 -8.64 3.39 -6.89
C GLY A 75 -10.17 3.49 -7.00
N TRP A 76 -10.79 4.45 -6.32
CA TRP A 76 -12.23 4.71 -6.37
C TRP A 76 -12.58 6.15 -6.78
N ASN A 77 -12.02 7.15 -6.09
CA ASN A 77 -12.17 8.57 -6.43
C ASN A 77 -10.86 9.37 -6.38
N ALA A 78 -9.74 8.68 -6.19
CA ALA A 78 -8.40 9.22 -6.20
C ALA A 78 -7.44 8.24 -6.88
N SER A 79 -6.41 8.78 -7.53
CA SER A 79 -5.37 7.99 -8.18
C SER A 79 -4.01 8.68 -8.09
N LEU A 80 -2.96 7.87 -8.20
CA LEU A 80 -1.57 8.28 -8.36
C LEU A 80 -1.21 8.22 -9.84
N SER A 81 -0.39 9.17 -10.29
CA SER A 81 0.24 9.14 -11.61
C SER A 81 1.70 8.72 -11.47
N LEU A 82 2.11 7.68 -12.19
CA LEU A 82 3.53 7.29 -12.24
C LEU A 82 4.35 8.39 -12.92
N GLY A 83 3.77 9.07 -13.91
CA GLY A 83 4.42 10.19 -14.59
C GLY A 83 4.68 11.38 -13.66
N GLU A 84 3.77 11.70 -12.74
CA GLU A 84 3.98 12.77 -11.75
C GLU A 84 5.07 12.41 -10.73
N LEU A 85 5.19 11.13 -10.37
CA LEU A 85 6.25 10.61 -9.52
C LEU A 85 7.61 10.64 -10.22
N LEU A 86 7.66 10.39 -11.54
CA LEU A 86 8.89 10.39 -12.33
C LEU A 86 9.22 11.75 -12.97
N ALA A 87 8.40 12.78 -12.74
CA ALA A 87 8.64 14.12 -13.24
C ALA A 87 9.98 14.67 -12.71
N GLU A 88 10.62 15.54 -13.50
CA GLU A 88 11.90 16.17 -13.15
C GLU A 88 11.82 16.94 -11.83
N ARG A 89 12.77 16.69 -10.91
CA ARG A 89 12.84 17.34 -9.60
C ARG A 89 14.26 17.83 -9.34
N ALA A 90 14.39 19.01 -8.73
CA ALA A 90 15.68 19.62 -8.41
C ALA A 90 16.64 19.73 -9.61
N GLY A 91 16.11 19.84 -10.83
CA GLY A 91 16.90 19.88 -12.08
C GLY A 91 17.49 18.53 -12.52
N ASP A 92 17.05 17.43 -11.90
CA ASP A 92 17.45 16.07 -12.26
C ASP A 92 16.21 15.23 -12.62
N ARG A 93 16.19 14.74 -13.87
CA ARG A 93 15.11 13.91 -14.42
C ARG A 93 15.08 12.50 -13.81
N TYR A 94 16.21 12.02 -13.30
CA TYR A 94 16.35 10.66 -12.80
C TYR A 94 16.33 10.60 -11.27
N PHE A 95 16.20 11.75 -10.60
CA PHE A 95 16.18 11.86 -9.14
C PHE A 95 15.22 10.84 -8.50
N MET A 96 13.99 10.76 -9.01
CA MET A 96 12.94 9.89 -8.46
C MET A 96 13.05 8.42 -8.86
N VAL A 97 13.80 8.10 -9.91
CA VAL A 97 13.90 6.73 -10.45
C VAL A 97 14.39 5.76 -9.37
N GLN A 98 15.41 6.14 -8.60
CA GLN A 98 15.98 5.27 -7.56
C GLN A 98 15.00 5.04 -6.41
N TYR A 99 14.27 6.08 -6.00
CA TYR A 99 13.26 5.99 -4.94
C TYR A 99 12.11 5.07 -5.35
N VAL A 100 11.58 5.26 -6.56
CA VAL A 100 10.49 4.43 -7.10
C VAL A 100 10.96 2.99 -7.31
N ALA A 101 12.15 2.78 -7.88
CA ALA A 101 12.70 1.44 -8.08
C ALA A 101 12.89 0.69 -6.77
N GLU A 102 13.37 1.35 -5.71
CA GLU A 102 13.54 0.74 -4.39
C GLU A 102 12.19 0.38 -3.75
N ALA A 103 11.17 1.25 -3.88
CA ALA A 103 9.82 0.96 -3.39
C ALA A 103 9.22 -0.29 -4.04
N PHE A 104 9.31 -0.39 -5.37
CA PHE A 104 8.89 -1.59 -6.10
C PHE A 104 9.74 -2.81 -5.72
N SER A 105 11.05 -2.65 -5.61
CA SER A 105 11.97 -3.76 -5.29
C SER A 105 11.64 -4.40 -3.95
N ARG A 106 11.33 -3.60 -2.94
CA ARG A 106 10.94 -4.08 -1.61
C ARG A 106 9.55 -4.69 -1.60
N ALA A 107 8.57 -3.98 -2.16
CA ALA A 107 7.19 -4.44 -2.10
C ALA A 107 6.90 -5.69 -2.95
N LEU A 108 7.66 -5.88 -4.04
CA LEU A 108 7.51 -7.03 -4.94
C LEU A 108 8.62 -8.09 -4.75
N GLU A 109 9.50 -7.90 -3.76
CA GLU A 109 10.63 -8.79 -3.46
C GLU A 109 11.48 -9.12 -4.71
N LEU A 110 11.84 -8.09 -5.47
CA LEU A 110 12.54 -8.24 -6.74
C LEU A 110 13.97 -8.75 -6.53
N SER A 111 14.39 -9.68 -7.37
CA SER A 111 15.77 -10.14 -7.46
C SER A 111 16.68 -9.04 -8.00
N PRO A 112 18.01 -9.15 -7.82
CA PRO A 112 18.95 -8.13 -8.34
C PRO A 112 18.81 -7.89 -9.84
N LEU A 113 18.50 -8.93 -10.63
CA LEU A 113 18.26 -8.81 -12.06
C LEU A 113 16.97 -8.04 -12.35
N GLU A 114 15.85 -8.44 -11.76
CA GLU A 114 14.55 -7.77 -11.96
C GLU A 114 14.61 -6.30 -11.51
N ARG A 115 15.27 -6.01 -10.38
CA ARG A 115 15.50 -4.65 -9.92
C ARG A 115 16.28 -3.83 -10.95
N ARG A 116 17.38 -4.38 -11.49
CA ARG A 116 18.17 -3.68 -12.52
C ARG A 116 17.34 -3.35 -13.74
N VAL A 117 16.58 -4.32 -14.25
CA VAL A 117 15.71 -4.14 -15.42
C VAL A 117 14.61 -3.13 -15.14
N LEU A 118 13.99 -3.18 -13.96
CA LEU A 118 12.98 -2.20 -13.56
C LEU A 118 13.58 -0.79 -13.47
N THR A 119 14.78 -0.64 -12.91
CA THR A 119 15.46 0.66 -12.85
C THR A 119 15.70 1.22 -14.25
N GLU A 120 16.20 0.41 -15.18
CA GLU A 120 16.40 0.81 -16.58
C GLU A 120 15.08 1.18 -17.26
N ALA A 121 14.03 0.39 -17.04
CA ALA A 121 12.71 0.69 -17.56
C ALA A 121 12.13 1.99 -16.99
N LEU A 122 12.39 2.31 -15.71
CA LEU A 122 11.95 3.56 -15.09
C LEU A 122 12.74 4.78 -15.61
N VAL A 123 14.02 4.62 -15.96
CA VAL A 123 14.81 5.66 -16.65
C VAL A 123 14.16 5.99 -18.00
N GLU A 124 13.90 4.96 -18.80
CA GLU A 124 13.28 5.11 -20.12
C GLU A 124 11.84 5.65 -20.04
N ALA A 125 11.09 5.23 -19.01
CA ALA A 125 9.77 5.77 -18.69
C ALA A 125 9.81 7.27 -18.36
N ALA A 126 10.80 7.72 -17.59
CA ALA A 126 11.00 9.13 -17.26
C ALA A 126 11.36 9.96 -18.50
N GLU A 127 12.10 9.39 -19.46
CA GLU A 127 12.44 10.05 -20.73
C GLU A 127 11.25 10.16 -21.69
N ARG A 128 10.43 9.10 -21.76
CA ARG A 128 9.24 9.02 -22.63
C ARG A 128 8.02 9.73 -22.05
N GLY A 129 8.04 10.12 -20.78
CA GLY A 129 6.88 10.70 -20.09
C GLY A 129 5.78 9.67 -19.87
N VAL A 130 6.15 8.42 -19.57
CA VAL A 130 5.22 7.34 -19.26
C VAL A 130 4.37 7.71 -18.04
N SER A 131 3.06 7.49 -18.13
CA SER A 131 2.11 7.93 -17.12
C SER A 131 1.47 6.78 -16.33
N CYS A 132 1.45 5.56 -16.88
CA CYS A 132 0.74 4.43 -16.28
C CYS A 132 1.57 3.13 -16.23
N PRO A 133 1.22 2.17 -15.35
CA PRO A 133 1.96 0.92 -15.21
C PRO A 133 1.99 0.04 -16.47
N SER A 134 0.96 0.10 -17.33
CA SER A 134 0.94 -0.72 -18.54
C SER A 134 1.99 -0.30 -19.55
N ASP A 135 2.30 0.99 -19.63
CA ASP A 135 3.39 1.48 -20.48
C ASP A 135 4.74 0.97 -19.95
N LEU A 136 4.90 0.90 -18.62
CA LEU A 136 6.10 0.35 -17.98
C LEU A 136 6.27 -1.15 -18.30
N VAL A 137 5.17 -1.91 -18.39
CA VAL A 137 5.22 -3.31 -18.85
C VAL A 137 5.82 -3.38 -20.25
N CYS A 138 5.34 -2.56 -21.20
CA CYS A 138 5.87 -2.53 -22.56
C CYS A 138 7.37 -2.20 -22.60
N VAL A 139 7.83 -1.23 -21.79
CA VAL A 139 9.25 -0.88 -21.69
C VAL A 139 10.07 -2.07 -21.16
N VAL A 140 9.59 -2.76 -20.13
CA VAL A 140 10.28 -3.95 -19.60
C VAL A 140 10.31 -5.07 -20.64
N GLU A 141 9.25 -5.27 -21.43
CA GLU A 141 9.22 -6.24 -22.53
C GLU A 141 10.23 -5.91 -23.62
N ASP A 142 10.34 -4.63 -24.00
CA ASP A 142 11.31 -4.15 -24.98
C ASP A 142 12.74 -4.44 -24.52
N ILE A 143 13.07 -4.10 -23.27
CA ILE A 143 14.39 -4.39 -22.67
C ILE A 143 14.62 -5.91 -22.63
N ALA A 144 13.64 -6.69 -22.14
CA ALA A 144 13.75 -8.14 -22.03
C ALA A 144 13.90 -8.85 -23.39
N SER A 145 13.42 -8.24 -24.48
CA SER A 145 13.57 -8.79 -25.84
C SER A 145 15.02 -8.80 -26.34
N THR A 146 15.85 -7.91 -25.80
CA THR A 146 17.27 -7.80 -26.14
C THR A 146 18.18 -8.73 -25.31
N MET A 147 17.63 -9.34 -24.26
CA MET A 147 18.38 -10.19 -23.33
C MET A 147 18.46 -11.65 -23.79
N PRO A 148 19.48 -12.42 -23.32
CA PRO A 148 19.55 -13.86 -23.54
C PRO A 148 18.30 -14.57 -23.00
N TYR A 149 17.90 -15.66 -23.67
CA TYR A 149 16.68 -16.42 -23.32
C TYR A 149 16.58 -16.80 -21.84
N GLY A 150 17.70 -17.22 -21.23
CA GLY A 150 17.75 -17.62 -19.82
C GLY A 150 17.49 -16.47 -18.84
N GLU A 151 17.85 -15.24 -19.20
CA GLU A 151 17.58 -14.04 -18.39
C GLU A 151 16.14 -13.57 -18.61
N ARG A 152 15.65 -13.59 -19.86
CA ARG A 152 14.25 -13.27 -20.19
C ARG A 152 13.27 -14.13 -19.39
N ALA A 153 13.51 -15.43 -19.27
CA ALA A 153 12.65 -16.33 -18.49
C ALA A 153 12.56 -15.92 -17.01
N ARG A 154 13.63 -15.36 -16.44
CA ARG A 154 13.69 -14.89 -15.04
C ARG A 154 12.93 -13.58 -14.82
N LEU A 155 12.61 -12.83 -15.88
CA LEU A 155 11.83 -11.59 -15.81
C LEU A 155 10.32 -11.82 -15.88
N SER A 156 9.87 -13.06 -16.10
CA SER A 156 8.45 -13.40 -16.13
C SER A 156 7.70 -12.93 -14.88
N ARG A 157 8.28 -13.14 -13.69
CA ARG A 157 7.70 -12.70 -12.41
C ARG A 157 7.57 -11.18 -12.30
N LEU A 158 8.57 -10.43 -12.77
CA LEU A 158 8.49 -8.96 -12.81
C LEU A 158 7.37 -8.50 -13.73
N LEU A 159 7.32 -9.01 -14.96
CA LEU A 159 6.27 -8.67 -15.94
C LEU A 159 4.88 -8.96 -15.38
N GLU A 160 4.68 -10.12 -14.78
CA GLU A 160 3.41 -10.50 -14.17
C GLU A 160 3.02 -9.59 -13.00
N SER A 161 4.00 -9.19 -12.19
CA SER A 161 3.77 -8.27 -11.07
C SER A 161 3.35 -6.89 -11.58
N LEU A 162 3.98 -6.38 -12.65
CA LEU A 162 3.63 -5.11 -13.28
C LEU A 162 2.29 -5.16 -14.04
N GLU A 163 1.95 -6.30 -14.66
CA GLU A 163 0.63 -6.52 -15.27
C GLU A 163 -0.47 -6.35 -14.21
N ILE A 164 -0.32 -6.95 -13.02
CA ILE A 164 -1.31 -6.85 -11.94
C ILE A 164 -1.54 -5.39 -11.52
N LEU A 165 -0.51 -4.54 -11.55
CA LEU A 165 -0.63 -3.12 -11.23
C LEU A 165 -1.51 -2.34 -12.21
N SER A 166 -1.75 -2.89 -13.40
CA SER A 166 -2.58 -2.28 -14.44
C SER A 166 -4.06 -2.70 -14.34
N LEU A 167 -4.41 -3.63 -13.45
CA LEU A 167 -5.72 -4.28 -13.39
C LEU A 167 -6.55 -3.84 -12.18
N GLY A 168 -7.88 -3.90 -12.31
CA GLY A 168 -8.82 -3.74 -11.20
C GLY A 168 -8.67 -2.42 -10.41
N THR A 169 -8.83 -2.48 -9.10
CA THR A 169 -8.70 -1.30 -8.21
C THR A 169 -7.27 -0.76 -8.19
N MET A 170 -6.26 -1.61 -8.38
CA MET A 170 -4.86 -1.18 -8.46
C MET A 170 -4.57 -0.38 -9.74
N GLY A 171 -5.09 -0.85 -10.87
CA GLY A 171 -5.01 -0.13 -12.15
C GLY A 171 -5.75 1.20 -12.12
N ALA A 172 -6.88 1.28 -11.42
CA ALA A 172 -7.56 2.55 -11.17
C ALA A 172 -6.72 3.46 -10.24
N ALA A 173 -6.11 2.88 -9.21
CA ALA A 173 -5.28 3.59 -8.24
C ALA A 173 -4.01 4.19 -8.85
N LEU A 174 -3.44 3.58 -9.90
CA LEU A 174 -2.23 4.06 -10.58
C LEU A 174 -2.53 4.72 -11.94
N SER A 175 -3.78 5.09 -12.19
CA SER A 175 -4.21 5.62 -13.49
C SER A 175 -3.88 7.09 -13.74
N GLY A 176 -3.59 7.86 -12.69
CA GLY A 176 -3.42 9.32 -12.76
C GLY A 176 -4.65 10.11 -13.23
N LYS A 177 -5.84 9.49 -13.29
CA LYS A 177 -7.07 10.12 -13.83
C LYS A 177 -7.83 11.02 -12.85
N ALA A 178 -7.65 10.80 -11.55
CA ALA A 178 -8.24 11.62 -10.49
C ALA A 178 -7.15 12.18 -9.57
N PRO A 179 -7.32 13.41 -9.06
CA PRO A 179 -6.33 14.02 -8.18
C PRO A 179 -6.21 13.22 -6.88
N LEU A 180 -4.98 12.93 -6.46
CA LEU A 180 -4.72 12.25 -5.19
C LEU A 180 -5.20 13.10 -4.01
N LEU A 181 -4.84 14.39 -4.03
CA LEU A 181 -5.14 15.36 -2.99
C LEU A 181 -6.49 16.08 -3.32
N GLY A 182 -7.32 16.36 -2.31
CA GLY A 182 -8.58 17.12 -2.47
C GLY A 182 -8.41 18.64 -2.59
N GLU A 183 -9.43 19.42 -2.26
CA GLU A 183 -9.33 20.89 -2.14
C GLU A 183 -9.22 21.38 -0.67
N GLY A 184 -9.47 20.49 0.30
CA GLY A 184 -9.44 20.83 1.72
C GLY A 184 -8.02 20.96 2.32
N GLU A 185 -7.97 21.50 3.54
CA GLU A 185 -6.74 21.64 4.34
C GLU A 185 -6.11 20.29 4.67
N ALA A 186 -6.94 19.25 4.84
CA ALA A 186 -6.51 17.89 5.01
C ALA A 186 -7.10 16.95 3.94
N SER A 187 -6.34 15.93 3.55
CA SER A 187 -6.80 14.85 2.68
C SER A 187 -6.53 13.50 3.33
N LEU A 188 -7.60 12.74 3.60
CA LEU A 188 -7.54 11.35 4.06
C LEU A 188 -7.52 10.42 2.85
N ILE A 189 -6.40 9.78 2.60
CA ILE A 189 -6.16 8.83 1.51
C ILE A 189 -6.31 7.40 2.07
N ASP A 190 -7.43 6.77 1.76
CA ASP A 190 -7.79 5.41 2.17
C ASP A 190 -7.33 4.39 1.12
N LEU A 191 -6.56 3.38 1.55
CA LEU A 191 -6.03 2.30 0.71
C LEU A 191 -6.71 0.95 0.97
N ALA A 192 -7.78 0.90 1.76
CA ALA A 192 -8.40 -0.36 2.18
C ALA A 192 -8.99 -1.15 1.00
N LEU A 193 -9.40 -0.48 -0.08
CA LEU A 193 -9.89 -1.11 -1.31
C LEU A 193 -8.80 -1.77 -2.15
N LEU A 194 -7.53 -1.55 -1.84
CA LEU A 194 -6.43 -2.15 -2.57
C LEU A 194 -6.12 -3.56 -2.07
N PRO A 195 -5.66 -4.47 -2.96
CA PRO A 195 -5.18 -5.78 -2.58
C PRO A 195 -4.10 -5.67 -1.50
N TRP A 196 -4.25 -6.44 -0.41
CA TRP A 196 -3.42 -6.28 0.78
C TRP A 196 -1.91 -6.43 0.51
N ARG A 197 -1.49 -7.26 -0.45
CA ARG A 197 -0.08 -7.44 -0.83
C ARG A 197 0.52 -6.26 -1.58
N LEU A 198 -0.30 -5.49 -2.30
CA LEU A 198 0.14 -4.32 -3.05
C LEU A 198 -0.06 -3.02 -2.27
N ARG A 199 -0.70 -3.13 -1.10
CA ARG A 199 -0.96 -1.98 -0.24
C ARG A 199 0.31 -1.35 0.29
N SER A 200 1.35 -2.13 0.60
CA SER A 200 2.66 -1.59 1.00
C SER A 200 3.28 -0.74 -0.11
N LEU A 201 3.22 -1.20 -1.36
CA LEU A 201 3.66 -0.42 -2.52
C LEU A 201 2.85 0.87 -2.65
N ALA A 202 1.52 0.77 -2.68
CA ALA A 202 0.64 1.93 -2.80
C ALA A 202 0.86 2.94 -1.67
N TYR A 203 1.07 2.45 -0.44
CA TYR A 203 1.34 3.27 0.73
C TYR A 203 2.62 4.09 0.57
N VAL A 204 3.71 3.45 0.16
CA VAL A 204 4.99 4.13 -0.07
C VAL A 204 4.91 5.10 -1.24
N LEU A 205 4.31 4.71 -2.37
CA LEU A 205 4.13 5.60 -3.52
C LEU A 205 3.23 6.80 -3.20
N CYS A 206 2.15 6.60 -2.44
CA CYS A 206 1.32 7.69 -1.93
C CYS A 206 2.14 8.65 -1.06
N ALA A 207 2.95 8.13 -0.15
CA ALA A 207 3.77 8.94 0.73
C ALA A 207 4.77 9.80 -0.06
N MET A 208 5.40 9.21 -1.08
CA MET A 208 6.27 9.95 -2.01
C MET A 208 5.51 11.02 -2.79
N ALA A 209 4.34 10.69 -3.35
CA ALA A 209 3.54 11.65 -4.11
C ALA A 209 3.09 12.82 -3.24
N CYS A 210 2.67 12.56 -2.00
CA CYS A 210 2.30 13.61 -1.05
C CYS A 210 3.51 14.47 -0.68
N ALA A 211 4.65 13.85 -0.39
CA ALA A 211 5.92 14.55 -0.12
C ALA A 211 6.30 15.52 -1.25
N LEU A 212 6.17 15.08 -2.50
CA LEU A 212 6.47 15.88 -3.69
C LEU A 212 5.40 16.91 -4.04
N GLY A 213 4.17 16.72 -3.54
CA GLY A 213 3.02 17.59 -3.76
C GLY A 213 3.04 18.89 -2.96
N GLY A 214 4.10 19.14 -2.16
CA GLY A 214 4.24 20.36 -1.37
C GLY A 214 3.30 20.44 -0.17
N VAL A 215 2.89 19.29 0.38
CA VAL A 215 2.08 19.25 1.62
C VAL A 215 2.94 19.69 2.82
N GLY A 216 2.33 20.45 3.73
CA GLY A 216 2.96 20.87 4.98
C GLY A 216 3.26 19.70 5.91
N ALA A 217 2.42 18.65 5.88
CA ALA A 217 2.64 17.44 6.64
C ALA A 217 2.12 16.17 5.94
N VAL A 218 2.83 15.06 6.15
CA VAL A 218 2.42 13.71 5.77
C VAL A 218 2.22 12.88 7.04
N VAL A 219 0.99 12.42 7.27
CA VAL A 219 0.62 11.51 8.35
C VAL A 219 0.54 10.09 7.80
N LEU A 220 1.45 9.23 8.24
CA LEU A 220 1.54 7.82 7.91
C LEU A 220 0.76 7.02 8.96
N GLY A 221 -0.50 6.72 8.65
CA GLY A 221 -1.41 6.01 9.54
C GLY A 221 -1.07 4.52 9.66
N GLY A 222 -1.07 4.01 10.88
CA GLY A 222 -0.86 2.61 11.22
C GLY A 222 -2.16 1.80 11.45
N PRO A 223 -2.06 0.46 11.62
CA PRO A 223 -0.82 -0.30 11.66
C PRO A 223 -0.09 -0.26 10.31
N LEU A 224 1.24 -0.16 10.36
CA LEU A 224 2.05 -0.08 9.15
C LEU A 224 1.98 -1.42 8.40
N PRO A 225 1.76 -1.43 7.07
CA PRO A 225 1.81 -2.66 6.28
C PRO A 225 3.18 -3.35 6.39
N GLU A 226 3.22 -4.65 6.12
CA GLU A 226 4.46 -5.44 6.14
C GLU A 226 5.51 -4.86 5.17
N GLY A 227 6.78 -4.80 5.60
CA GLY A 227 7.90 -4.23 4.82
C GLY A 227 7.91 -2.69 4.69
N VAL A 228 6.89 -2.01 5.22
CA VAL A 228 6.82 -0.53 5.22
C VAL A 228 7.80 0.10 6.22
N PRO A 229 8.00 -0.40 7.46
CA PRO A 229 8.94 0.22 8.40
C PRO A 229 10.35 0.44 7.83
N GLU A 230 10.84 -0.51 7.03
CA GLU A 230 12.12 -0.42 6.32
C GLU A 230 12.10 0.68 5.26
N SER A 231 10.95 0.85 4.59
CA SER A 231 10.70 1.81 3.51
C SER A 231 10.38 3.23 4.01
N VAL A 232 10.05 3.40 5.28
CA VAL A 232 9.85 4.73 5.89
C VAL A 232 11.13 5.56 5.84
N GLY A 233 12.30 4.94 6.05
CA GLY A 233 13.59 5.65 5.93
C GLY A 233 13.73 6.34 4.56
N LEU A 234 13.31 5.63 3.50
CA LEU A 234 13.35 6.15 2.14
C LEU A 234 12.37 7.32 1.92
N VAL A 235 11.18 7.26 2.52
CA VAL A 235 10.21 8.38 2.48
C VAL A 235 10.74 9.59 3.27
N LEU A 236 11.33 9.36 4.45
CA LEU A 236 11.91 10.42 5.27
C LEU A 236 13.10 11.09 4.56
N ASP A 237 13.96 10.32 3.93
CA ASP A 237 15.09 10.83 3.16
C ASP A 237 14.62 11.66 1.96
N LEU A 238 13.58 11.19 1.26
CA LEU A 238 12.95 11.95 0.18
C LEU A 238 12.37 13.28 0.69
N ILE A 239 11.61 13.26 1.79
CA ILE A 239 10.98 14.46 2.34
C ILE A 239 12.03 15.48 2.77
N ARG A 240 13.10 15.03 3.44
CA ARG A 240 14.23 15.91 3.82
C ARG A 240 14.91 16.54 2.61
N SER A 241 15.00 15.81 1.49
CA SER A 241 15.65 16.27 0.27
C SER A 241 14.76 17.20 -0.56
N ALA A 242 13.46 16.90 -0.65
CA ALA A 242 12.53 17.58 -1.54
C ALA A 242 11.77 18.74 -0.85
N SER A 243 11.48 18.62 0.44
CA SER A 243 10.71 19.61 1.20
C SER A 243 11.14 19.63 2.68
N PRO A 244 12.25 20.30 3.02
CA PRO A 244 12.83 20.27 4.37
C PRO A 244 11.92 20.89 5.45
N SER A 245 10.92 21.67 5.05
CA SER A 245 9.89 22.22 5.95
C SER A 245 8.71 21.29 6.18
N SER A 246 8.53 20.25 5.36
CA SER A 246 7.43 19.31 5.52
C SER A 246 7.67 18.39 6.71
N LYS A 247 6.60 18.16 7.48
CA LYS A 247 6.62 17.29 8.65
C LYS A 247 6.14 15.89 8.29
N VAL A 248 6.69 14.88 8.99
CA VAL A 248 6.27 13.49 8.85
C VAL A 248 5.85 12.97 10.20
N VAL A 249 4.62 12.46 10.29
CA VAL A 249 4.15 11.85 11.52
C VAL A 249 3.67 10.43 11.25
N LEU A 250 4.24 9.45 11.94
CA LEU A 250 3.77 8.08 11.93
C LEU A 250 2.85 7.87 13.13
N THR A 251 1.67 7.30 12.94
CA THR A 251 0.74 7.03 14.04
C THR A 251 0.33 5.57 14.06
N GLY A 252 -0.14 5.07 15.21
CA GLY A 252 -0.51 3.66 15.37
C GLY A 252 0.66 2.69 15.12
N VAL A 253 1.88 3.12 15.49
CA VAL A 253 3.09 2.31 15.32
C VAL A 253 3.18 1.30 16.45
N SER A 254 3.31 0.01 16.12
CA SER A 254 3.55 -1.02 17.13
C SER A 254 4.95 -0.88 17.74
N GLU A 255 5.14 -1.40 18.97
CA GLU A 255 6.46 -1.39 19.61
C GLU A 255 7.53 -2.09 18.76
N GLU A 256 7.18 -3.18 18.07
CA GLU A 256 8.11 -3.88 17.19
C GLU A 256 8.46 -3.03 15.96
N ALA A 257 7.46 -2.41 15.31
CA ALA A 257 7.71 -1.51 14.19
C ALA A 257 8.56 -0.30 14.61
N ALA A 258 8.36 0.24 15.82
CA ALA A 258 9.16 1.34 16.35
C ALA A 258 10.65 0.98 16.48
N ARG A 259 10.98 -0.25 16.90
CA ARG A 259 12.36 -0.74 16.96
C ARG A 259 13.01 -0.88 15.58
N VAL A 260 12.23 -1.26 14.58
CA VAL A 260 12.71 -1.31 13.19
C VAL A 260 12.94 0.10 12.67
N LEU A 261 11.97 1.01 12.87
CA LEU A 261 12.07 2.40 12.45
C LEU A 261 13.31 3.10 13.00
N LEU A 262 13.65 2.92 14.27
CA LEU A 262 14.86 3.53 14.86
C LEU A 262 16.16 3.09 14.20
N ARG A 263 16.21 1.90 13.59
CA ARG A 263 17.38 1.43 12.84
C ARG A 263 17.52 2.12 11.48
N TYR A 264 16.40 2.40 10.83
CA TYR A 264 16.38 3.01 9.49
C TYR A 264 16.20 4.54 9.51
N ALA A 265 15.76 5.10 10.63
CA ALA A 265 15.48 6.52 10.81
C ALA A 265 15.94 7.00 12.20
N PRO A 266 17.26 7.11 12.45
CA PRO A 266 17.79 7.46 13.77
C PRO A 266 17.44 8.87 14.24
N GLY A 267 17.01 9.77 13.35
CA GLY A 267 16.56 11.12 13.67
C GLY A 267 15.07 11.24 13.98
N LEU A 268 14.37 10.12 14.21
CA LEU A 268 12.93 10.09 14.47
C LEU A 268 12.66 10.36 15.96
N SER A 269 11.83 11.37 16.24
CA SER A 269 11.30 11.59 17.59
C SER A 269 10.23 10.55 17.90
N MET A 270 10.13 10.11 19.15
CA MET A 270 9.22 9.03 19.56
C MET A 270 8.29 9.52 20.67
N ALA A 271 7.00 9.58 20.41
CA ALA A 271 5.97 9.77 21.43
C ALA A 271 5.35 8.43 21.83
N ARG A 272 5.19 8.21 23.14
CA ARG A 272 4.61 7.00 23.72
C ARG A 272 3.58 7.36 24.77
N SER A 273 2.46 6.65 24.78
CA SER A 273 1.52 6.72 25.89
C SER A 273 1.98 5.86 27.05
N THR A 274 1.97 6.41 28.26
CA THR A 274 2.09 5.66 29.51
C THR A 274 0.85 5.88 30.36
N ARG A 275 0.47 4.87 31.14
CA ARG A 275 -0.56 5.03 32.17
C ARG A 275 0.14 5.25 33.50
N ASP A 276 -0.12 6.40 34.11
CA ASP A 276 0.38 6.76 35.43
C ASP A 276 -0.83 7.10 36.32
N ASP A 277 -1.01 6.39 37.42
CA ASP A 277 -2.15 6.52 38.34
C ASP A 277 -3.54 6.54 37.67
N GLY A 278 -3.69 5.81 36.56
CA GLY A 278 -4.94 5.72 35.80
C GLY A 278 -5.18 6.87 34.82
N ALA A 279 -4.34 7.91 34.82
CA ALA A 279 -4.32 8.94 33.79
C ALA A 279 -3.41 8.53 32.63
N LEU A 280 -3.84 8.85 31.39
CA LEU A 280 -3.02 8.67 30.20
C LEU A 280 -2.06 9.85 30.09
N ARG A 281 -0.75 9.60 30.20
CA ARG A 281 0.31 10.58 29.96
C ARG A 281 1.05 10.24 28.68
N TRP A 282 1.55 11.26 28.00
CA TRP A 282 2.34 11.08 26.79
C TRP A 282 3.74 11.57 27.03
N MET A 283 4.71 10.67 26.86
CA MET A 283 6.12 11.01 26.93
C MET A 283 6.69 11.02 25.52
N CYS A 284 7.38 12.09 25.18
CA CYS A 284 8.14 12.18 23.95
C CYS A 284 9.64 12.16 24.23
N VAL A 285 10.36 11.36 23.45
CA VAL A 285 11.81 11.44 23.31
C VAL A 285 12.13 12.07 21.97
N LEU A 286 12.74 13.25 22.00
CA LEU A 286 13.14 13.97 20.81
C LEU A 286 14.40 13.36 20.19
N SER A 287 14.71 13.73 18.94
CA SER A 287 15.89 13.24 18.22
C SER A 287 17.22 13.62 18.87
N ASP A 288 17.24 14.67 19.71
CA ASP A 288 18.39 15.08 20.51
C ASP A 288 18.54 14.30 21.84
N GLY A 289 17.62 13.36 22.10
CA GLY A 289 17.56 12.56 23.32
C GLY A 289 16.85 13.24 24.50
N SER A 290 16.42 14.49 24.36
CA SER A 290 15.66 15.19 25.39
C SER A 290 14.27 14.56 25.57
N ARG A 291 13.72 14.69 26.79
CA ARG A 291 12.44 14.09 27.17
C ARG A 291 11.46 15.18 27.56
N ARG A 292 10.22 15.03 27.09
CA ARG A 292 9.13 15.97 27.36
C ARG A 292 7.86 15.21 27.68
N GLU A 293 7.04 15.79 28.55
CA GLU A 293 5.66 15.35 28.73
C GLU A 293 4.77 16.20 27.82
N VAL A 294 3.81 15.57 27.14
CA VAL A 294 2.94 16.24 26.17
C VAL A 294 1.55 16.37 26.76
N ALA A 295 1.10 17.61 26.91
CA ALA A 295 -0.29 17.91 27.24
C ALA A 295 -1.15 17.66 26.00
N LEU A 296 -2.13 16.78 26.11
CA LEU A 296 -3.09 16.52 25.05
C LEU A 296 -4.46 17.04 25.43
N GLU A 297 -4.99 17.92 24.59
CA GLU A 297 -6.40 18.26 24.61
C GLU A 297 -7.14 17.25 23.72
N THR A 298 -8.07 16.50 24.30
CA THR A 298 -8.94 15.60 23.54
C THR A 298 -9.92 16.43 22.73
N LEU A 299 -9.85 16.35 21.41
CA LEU A 299 -10.86 16.94 20.55
C LEU A 299 -12.08 16.02 20.46
N PRO A 300 -13.32 16.54 20.62
CA PRO A 300 -14.51 15.76 20.37
C PRO A 300 -14.62 15.49 18.86
N ILE A 301 -14.23 14.29 18.43
CA ILE A 301 -14.53 13.85 17.07
C ILE A 301 -16.04 13.66 16.98
N GLY A 302 -16.68 14.41 16.07
CA GLY A 302 -18.11 14.27 15.82
C GLY A 302 -18.46 12.81 15.52
N LEU A 303 -19.49 12.29 16.21
CA LEU A 303 -19.99 10.91 16.02
C LEU A 303 -20.67 10.67 14.67
N ARG A 304 -20.67 11.64 13.76
CA ARG A 304 -21.34 11.49 12.46
C ARG A 304 -20.55 10.53 11.59
N GLU A 305 -21.23 9.53 11.04
CA GLU A 305 -20.62 8.68 10.04
C GLU A 305 -20.32 9.51 8.78
N PRO A 306 -19.09 9.45 8.26
CA PRO A 306 -18.74 10.14 7.02
C PRO A 306 -19.56 9.54 5.86
N GLN A 307 -20.05 10.40 4.97
CA GLN A 307 -20.68 9.94 3.75
C GLN A 307 -19.62 9.42 2.79
N VAL A 308 -19.87 8.24 2.21
CA VAL A 308 -18.96 7.65 1.22
C VAL A 308 -18.95 8.54 -0.03
N PRO A 309 -17.77 8.91 -0.55
CA PRO A 309 -17.67 9.71 -1.77
C PRO A 309 -18.26 8.97 -2.98
N GLU A 310 -18.85 9.72 -3.91
CA GLU A 310 -19.33 9.16 -5.17
C GLU A 310 -18.20 8.49 -5.97
N ARG A 311 -18.53 7.36 -6.60
CA ARG A 311 -17.59 6.59 -7.42
C ARG A 311 -17.28 7.35 -8.70
N THR A 312 -16.01 7.57 -8.98
CA THR A 312 -15.59 8.40 -10.13
C THR A 312 -14.55 7.74 -11.02
N LEU A 313 -13.92 6.63 -10.60
CA LEU A 313 -12.83 6.01 -11.35
C LEU A 313 -13.16 4.69 -12.03
N GLU A 314 -12.63 4.57 -13.24
CA GLU A 314 -12.50 3.32 -14.00
C GLU A 314 -11.01 2.99 -14.20
N PRO A 315 -10.63 1.70 -14.19
CA PRO A 315 -9.25 1.27 -14.36
C PRO A 315 -8.61 1.79 -15.66
N ALA A 316 -7.29 2.02 -15.64
CA ALA A 316 -6.51 2.46 -16.79
C ALA A 316 -6.60 1.46 -17.95
N VAL A 317 -6.48 0.17 -17.64
CA VAL A 317 -6.75 -0.93 -18.56
C VAL A 317 -7.99 -1.66 -18.06
N ARG A 318 -9.11 -1.52 -18.78
CA ARG A 318 -10.15 -2.57 -18.71
C ARG A 318 -9.51 -3.79 -19.34
N ALA A 319 -9.37 -4.88 -18.58
CA ALA A 319 -8.93 -6.15 -19.16
C ALA A 319 -9.86 -6.48 -20.32
N LYS A 320 -9.37 -6.34 -21.57
CA LYS A 320 -10.17 -6.65 -22.76
C LYS A 320 -10.59 -8.12 -22.78
N VAL A 321 -9.79 -8.95 -22.10
CA VAL A 321 -10.03 -10.36 -21.81
C VAL A 321 -9.46 -10.62 -20.41
N PRO A 322 -10.25 -11.07 -19.42
CA PRO A 322 -9.74 -11.37 -18.09
C PRO A 322 -8.62 -12.40 -18.15
N LEU A 323 -7.69 -12.35 -17.19
CA LEU A 323 -6.53 -13.23 -17.16
C LEU A 323 -6.93 -14.73 -17.23
N LEU A 324 -8.06 -15.10 -16.63
CA LEU A 324 -8.62 -16.45 -16.73
C LEU A 324 -9.07 -16.80 -18.14
N GLU A 325 -9.73 -15.90 -18.87
CA GLU A 325 -10.12 -16.13 -20.26
C GLU A 325 -8.91 -16.16 -21.19
N ARG A 326 -7.89 -15.32 -20.93
CA ARG A 326 -6.64 -15.32 -21.69
C ARG A 326 -5.91 -16.67 -21.58
N VAL A 327 -5.86 -17.24 -20.38
CA VAL A 327 -5.12 -18.48 -20.12
C VAL A 327 -5.95 -19.73 -20.39
N PHE A 328 -7.21 -19.76 -19.95
CA PHE A 328 -8.07 -20.95 -19.98
C PHE A 328 -9.07 -20.95 -21.14
N GLY A 329 -9.31 -19.83 -21.81
CA GLY A 329 -10.28 -19.71 -22.89
C GLY A 329 -11.64 -20.25 -22.48
N PRO A 330 -12.17 -21.30 -23.14
CA PRO A 330 -13.48 -21.87 -22.80
C PRO A 330 -13.53 -22.52 -21.39
N GLU A 331 -12.39 -22.82 -20.78
CA GLU A 331 -12.30 -23.38 -19.43
C GLU A 331 -12.24 -22.31 -18.33
N ALA A 332 -12.36 -21.02 -18.66
CA ALA A 332 -12.20 -19.92 -17.72
C ALA A 332 -13.20 -19.94 -16.56
N GLU A 333 -14.48 -20.28 -16.80
CA GLU A 333 -15.48 -20.43 -15.74
C GLU A 333 -15.11 -21.56 -14.77
N MET A 334 -14.56 -22.66 -15.29
CA MET A 334 -14.12 -23.79 -14.45
C MET A 334 -12.92 -23.39 -13.60
N ALA A 335 -11.95 -22.67 -14.19
CA ALA A 335 -10.81 -22.11 -13.47
C ALA A 335 -11.27 -21.12 -12.39
N TYR A 336 -12.18 -20.19 -12.72
CA TYR A 336 -12.75 -19.22 -11.79
C TYR A 336 -13.39 -19.90 -10.58
N ARG A 337 -14.27 -20.87 -10.80
CA ARG A 337 -14.96 -21.60 -9.72
C ARG A 337 -14.00 -22.42 -8.87
N THR A 338 -12.96 -22.97 -9.48
CA THR A 338 -11.87 -23.66 -8.75
C THR A 338 -11.14 -22.70 -7.83
N LEU A 339 -10.81 -21.51 -8.33
CA LEU A 339 -10.17 -20.46 -7.53
C LEU A 339 -11.14 -19.97 -6.43
N ALA A 340 -12.43 -19.81 -6.72
CA ALA A 340 -13.44 -19.39 -5.74
C ALA A 340 -13.62 -20.42 -4.63
N PHE A 341 -13.56 -21.71 -4.95
CA PHE A 341 -13.54 -22.78 -3.97
C PHE A 341 -12.28 -22.69 -3.07
N LEU A 342 -11.11 -22.45 -3.65
CA LEU A 342 -9.86 -22.30 -2.89
C LEU A 342 -9.78 -21.00 -2.08
N ARG A 343 -10.63 -19.99 -2.38
CA ARG A 343 -10.79 -18.78 -1.56
C ARG A 343 -11.40 -19.09 -0.20
N GLU A 344 -12.22 -20.15 -0.10
CA GLU A 344 -12.83 -20.59 1.15
C GLU A 344 -11.84 -21.36 2.05
N GLY A 345 -10.79 -21.94 1.47
CA GLY A 345 -9.73 -22.61 2.20
C GLY A 345 -8.82 -23.47 1.33
N ALA A 346 -7.63 -23.80 1.86
CA ALA A 346 -6.72 -24.74 1.21
C ALA A 346 -7.29 -26.17 1.23
N THR A 347 -6.97 -26.97 0.21
CA THR A 347 -7.48 -28.34 0.07
C THR A 347 -6.39 -29.28 -0.47
N THR A 348 -6.61 -30.59 -0.42
CA THR A 348 -5.68 -31.54 -1.03
C THR A 348 -5.93 -31.67 -2.54
N ARG A 349 -4.95 -32.20 -3.28
CA ARG A 349 -5.11 -32.47 -4.71
C ARG A 349 -6.34 -33.33 -5.01
N ASP A 350 -6.57 -34.38 -4.22
CA ASP A 350 -7.73 -35.25 -4.37
C ASP A 350 -9.05 -34.54 -4.06
N GLY A 351 -9.05 -33.64 -3.06
CA GLY A 351 -10.19 -32.79 -2.75
C GLY A 351 -10.56 -31.87 -3.91
N LEU A 352 -9.55 -31.22 -4.51
CA LEU A 352 -9.75 -30.33 -5.66
C LEU A 352 -10.19 -31.08 -6.92
N VAL A 353 -9.62 -32.27 -7.17
CA VAL A 353 -10.05 -33.17 -8.26
C VAL A 353 -11.51 -33.57 -8.05
N SER A 354 -11.88 -33.99 -6.84
CA SER A 354 -13.25 -34.42 -6.50
C SER A 354 -14.26 -33.28 -6.65
N TYR A 355 -13.90 -32.06 -6.23
CA TYR A 355 -14.69 -30.87 -6.45
C TYR A 355 -14.93 -30.62 -7.95
N LEU A 356 -13.87 -30.64 -8.76
CA LEU A 356 -13.95 -30.38 -10.19
C LEU A 356 -14.77 -31.44 -10.95
N THR A 357 -14.54 -32.72 -10.67
CA THR A 357 -15.30 -33.80 -11.31
C THR A 357 -16.77 -33.75 -10.93
N TYR A 358 -17.11 -33.39 -9.68
CA TYR A 358 -18.49 -33.26 -9.23
C TYR A 358 -19.18 -32.01 -9.79
N ALA A 359 -18.57 -30.83 -9.62
CA ALA A 359 -19.18 -29.55 -9.99
C ALA A 359 -19.34 -29.37 -11.50
N PHE A 360 -18.43 -29.94 -12.31
CA PHE A 360 -18.42 -29.76 -13.76
C PHE A 360 -18.70 -31.03 -14.56
N SER A 361 -18.95 -32.16 -13.89
CA SER A 361 -19.16 -33.47 -14.55
C SER A 361 -18.04 -33.86 -15.53
N VAL A 362 -16.81 -33.44 -15.24
CA VAL A 362 -15.63 -33.72 -16.09
C VAL A 362 -14.93 -35.02 -15.65
N LYS A 363 -14.14 -35.60 -16.55
CA LYS A 363 -13.29 -36.76 -16.23
C LYS A 363 -12.13 -36.33 -15.33
N THR A 364 -11.67 -37.24 -14.47
CA THR A 364 -10.50 -37.05 -13.58
C THR A 364 -9.26 -36.55 -14.33
N SER A 365 -9.00 -37.06 -15.54
CA SER A 365 -7.86 -36.63 -16.37
C SER A 365 -7.98 -35.17 -16.84
N HIS A 366 -9.20 -34.66 -17.02
CA HIS A 366 -9.45 -33.28 -17.39
C HIS A 366 -9.33 -32.36 -16.18
N ALA A 367 -9.91 -32.74 -15.03
CA ALA A 367 -9.74 -32.02 -13.77
C ALA A 367 -8.25 -31.84 -13.42
N LEU A 368 -7.46 -32.92 -13.52
CA LEU A 368 -6.02 -32.86 -13.30
C LEU A 368 -5.30 -31.91 -14.27
N ARG A 369 -5.72 -31.84 -15.53
CA ARG A 369 -5.15 -30.91 -16.52
C ARG A 369 -5.41 -29.45 -16.14
N VAL A 370 -6.62 -29.13 -15.69
CA VAL A 370 -6.96 -27.77 -15.21
C VAL A 370 -6.13 -27.42 -13.98
N ILE A 371 -6.01 -28.32 -13.01
CA ILE A 371 -5.18 -28.13 -11.82
C ILE A 371 -3.70 -27.93 -12.19
N THR A 372 -3.16 -28.76 -13.08
CA THR A 372 -1.78 -28.62 -13.54
C THR A 372 -1.57 -27.29 -14.27
N LYS A 373 -2.53 -26.84 -15.06
CA LYS A 373 -2.47 -25.54 -15.74
C LYS A 373 -2.56 -24.39 -14.74
N LEU A 374 -3.43 -24.48 -13.74
CA LEU A 374 -3.51 -23.50 -12.65
C LEU A 374 -2.18 -23.38 -11.88
N MET A 375 -1.51 -24.51 -11.62
CA MET A 375 -0.18 -24.50 -11.00
C MET A 375 0.90 -23.94 -11.94
N ALA A 376 0.89 -24.33 -13.22
CA ALA A 376 1.91 -23.91 -14.18
C ALA A 376 1.89 -22.40 -14.44
N TYR A 377 0.71 -21.78 -14.45
CA TYR A 377 0.55 -20.33 -14.54
C TYR A 377 0.59 -19.64 -13.17
N GLY A 378 0.90 -20.38 -12.10
CA GLY A 378 1.08 -19.82 -10.76
C GLY A 378 -0.18 -19.21 -10.16
N PHE A 379 -1.38 -19.68 -10.51
CA PHE A 379 -2.64 -19.27 -9.87
C PHE A 379 -2.90 -20.01 -8.55
N ILE A 380 -2.35 -21.22 -8.44
CA ILE A 380 -2.39 -22.03 -7.22
C ILE A 380 -1.00 -22.62 -6.97
N GLU A 381 -0.67 -22.89 -5.72
CA GLU A 381 0.59 -23.50 -5.33
C GLU A 381 0.36 -24.66 -4.36
N GLU A 382 1.31 -25.59 -4.32
CA GLU A 382 1.31 -26.76 -3.44
C GLU A 382 2.29 -26.53 -2.29
N VAL A 383 1.81 -26.64 -1.04
CA VAL A 383 2.55 -26.34 0.18
C VAL A 383 2.47 -27.53 1.13
N VAL A 384 3.57 -27.86 1.81
CA VAL A 384 3.59 -28.94 2.81
C VAL A 384 3.06 -28.41 4.14
N GLY A 385 1.97 -28.99 4.62
CA GLY A 385 1.37 -28.68 5.90
C GLY A 385 2.17 -29.23 7.08
N ARG A 386 1.83 -28.79 8.30
CA ARG A 386 2.39 -29.34 9.55
C ARG A 386 2.08 -30.83 9.74
N ASP A 387 1.03 -31.29 9.08
CA ASP A 387 0.58 -32.68 9.03
C ASP A 387 1.30 -33.52 7.95
N THR A 388 2.37 -32.96 7.36
CA THR A 388 3.19 -33.53 6.27
C THR A 388 2.41 -33.84 4.98
N LYS A 389 1.16 -33.38 4.88
CA LYS A 389 0.36 -33.49 3.66
C LYS A 389 0.60 -32.32 2.73
N TYR A 390 0.40 -32.55 1.45
CA TYR A 390 0.44 -31.52 0.43
C TYR A 390 -0.93 -30.84 0.32
N TRP A 391 -0.93 -29.53 0.53
CA TRP A 391 -2.09 -28.65 0.47
C TRP A 391 -1.95 -27.71 -0.71
N ILE A 392 -3.00 -27.59 -1.50
CA ILE A 392 -3.13 -26.63 -2.59
C ILE A 392 -3.83 -25.39 -2.04
N ARG A 393 -3.24 -24.22 -2.28
CA ARG A 393 -3.83 -22.92 -1.93
C ARG A 393 -3.71 -21.93 -3.08
N LEU A 394 -4.53 -20.87 -3.02
CA LEU A 394 -4.42 -19.73 -3.93
C LEU A 394 -3.10 -18.98 -3.76
N THR A 395 -2.54 -18.57 -4.90
CA THR A 395 -1.46 -17.57 -4.95
C THR A 395 -2.05 -16.16 -5.09
N VAL A 396 -1.19 -15.14 -5.06
CA VAL A 396 -1.56 -13.74 -5.34
C VAL A 396 -2.21 -13.60 -6.71
N ARG A 397 -1.62 -14.25 -7.71
CA ARG A 397 -2.11 -14.22 -9.08
C ARG A 397 -3.48 -14.88 -9.16
N GLY A 398 -3.71 -15.94 -8.40
CA GLY A 398 -5.02 -16.59 -8.27
C GLY A 398 -6.10 -15.65 -7.73
N TYR A 399 -5.82 -14.91 -6.67
CA TYR A 399 -6.75 -13.91 -6.12
C TYR A 399 -7.02 -12.76 -7.09
N GLY A 400 -5.97 -12.20 -7.70
CA GLY A 400 -6.12 -11.10 -8.67
C GLY A 400 -6.95 -11.51 -9.89
N ALA A 401 -6.68 -12.70 -10.45
CA ALA A 401 -7.43 -13.24 -11.58
C ALA A 401 -8.89 -13.53 -11.24
N LEU A 402 -9.16 -13.94 -10.00
CA LEU A 402 -10.51 -14.19 -9.50
C LEU A 402 -11.29 -12.89 -9.34
N GLU A 403 -10.72 -11.88 -8.68
CA GLU A 403 -11.35 -10.56 -8.49
C GLU A 403 -11.62 -9.87 -9.83
N GLU A 404 -10.67 -9.97 -10.77
CA GLU A 404 -10.82 -9.48 -12.14
C GLU A 404 -12.02 -10.14 -12.86
N TYR A 405 -12.15 -11.46 -12.75
CA TYR A 405 -13.24 -12.21 -13.38
C TYR A 405 -14.61 -11.89 -12.76
N GLU A 406 -14.68 -11.77 -11.43
CA GLU A 406 -15.90 -11.37 -10.70
C GLU A 406 -16.35 -9.96 -11.07
N ALA A 407 -15.39 -9.03 -11.18
CA ALA A 407 -15.68 -7.64 -11.55
C ALA A 407 -16.31 -7.53 -12.94
N LEU A 408 -15.94 -8.40 -13.89
CA LEU A 408 -16.52 -8.40 -15.24
C LEU A 408 -17.91 -9.06 -15.28
N LYS A 409 -18.08 -10.22 -14.64
CA LYS A 409 -19.38 -10.93 -14.57
C LYS A 409 -20.45 -10.14 -13.81
N GLY A 410 -20.05 -9.35 -12.81
CA GLY A 410 -20.96 -8.46 -12.08
C GLY A 410 -21.54 -7.32 -12.93
N PHE A 411 -20.89 -6.93 -14.02
CA PHE A 411 -21.38 -5.90 -14.94
C PHE A 411 -22.34 -6.44 -16.00
N GLU A 412 -22.17 -7.68 -16.47
CA GLU A 412 -23.09 -8.29 -17.43
C GLU A 412 -24.46 -8.64 -16.80
N GLY A 413 -24.48 -8.94 -15.49
CA GLY A 413 -25.71 -9.26 -14.75
C GLY A 413 -26.58 -8.07 -14.32
N GLY A 414 -26.12 -6.83 -14.53
CA GLY A 414 -26.85 -5.60 -14.14
C GLY A 414 -27.56 -4.88 -15.31
N GLY A 415 -27.40 -5.37 -16.54
CA GLY A 415 -27.98 -4.76 -17.75
C GLY A 415 -29.28 -5.40 -18.24
N GLU A 416 -29.69 -6.54 -17.67
CA GLU A 416 -30.92 -7.23 -18.04
C GLU A 416 -31.74 -7.56 -16.78
N GLY A 417 -32.52 -6.58 -16.31
CA GLY A 417 -33.60 -6.83 -15.35
C GLY A 417 -33.95 -5.64 -14.46
N GLY A 418 -34.93 -4.82 -14.89
CA GLY A 418 -35.68 -3.91 -14.02
C GLY A 418 -35.55 -2.44 -14.37
#